data_AF-A0A1V4RGR1-F1
#
_entry.id   AF-A0A1V4RGR1-F1
#
_cell.length_a   1.000
_cell.length_b   1.000
_cell.length_c   1.000
_cell.angle_alpha   90.00
_cell.angle_beta   90.00
_cell.angle_gamma   90.00
#
_symmetry.space_group_name_H-M   'P 1'
#
loop_
_entity.id
_entity.type
_entity.pdbx_description
1 polymer ?
#
loop_
_entity_poly.entity_id
_entity_poly.type
_entity_poly.pdbx_seq_one_letter_code
_entity_poly.pdbx_strand_id
1 'polypeptide(L)'
;MDSTVKQMLDGFRYSVSSYAASLGENNEKLKRAKQLIDSLYAKAEDGADITAITMDPEFGEAGGLVGALASEPPLPAAEQTSGGGTGGGSDTEVPSASVVAAGYHMAYDALDAASRENQGMYYEKIFEIEEKAENAIDFNTLLVEDGVLLEMTRGPLIAAAEQTLKQAETAFSPTVDFQQKQAVITYSEVKTVAELEFEGTRMAELSNVEHVWDAEFIEVMGLLPGCAQAIEAFGPTKDNLSKLRNSHRFMAEFMGITWNDVFEDPRYMHFWNNVLWPIVPQEKRQMYGVSSAEGWRDLLKEKFYDPFVKDEPVPQPDPEKAFVRFWGKVHPVHSVLGLLNDPPRPEITGG
;
A
#
# COMPACT_ATOMS: atom_id res chain seq x y z
N MET A 1 -5.42 -8.14 26.25
CA MET A 1 -5.69 -7.06 25.28
C MET A 1 -4.43 -6.72 24.50
N ASP A 2 -4.53 -6.64 23.18
CA ASP A 2 -3.49 -6.20 22.24
C ASP A 2 -3.14 -4.71 22.42
N SER A 3 -1.89 -4.31 22.19
CA SER A 3 -1.44 -2.93 22.41
C SER A 3 -2.07 -1.93 21.44
N THR A 4 -2.33 -2.32 20.20
CA THR A 4 -2.95 -1.49 19.17
C THR A 4 -4.42 -1.24 19.51
N VAL A 5 -5.13 -2.31 19.91
CA VAL A 5 -6.53 -2.21 20.36
C VAL A 5 -6.64 -1.33 21.60
N LYS A 6 -5.71 -1.47 22.55
CA LYS A 6 -5.65 -0.62 23.74
C LYS A 6 -5.48 0.85 23.40
N GLN A 7 -4.49 1.19 22.56
CA GLN A 7 -4.22 2.57 22.15
C GLN A 7 -5.43 3.20 21.44
N MET A 8 -6.08 2.45 20.55
CA MET A 8 -7.26 2.91 19.83
C MET A 8 -8.43 3.23 20.78
N LEU A 9 -8.74 2.31 21.70
CA LEU A 9 -9.83 2.51 22.66
C LEU A 9 -9.50 3.59 23.71
N ASP A 10 -8.22 3.74 24.09
CA ASP A 10 -7.76 4.81 25.01
C ASP A 10 -7.97 6.18 24.34
N GLY A 11 -7.71 6.28 23.02
CA GLY A 11 -7.98 7.48 22.22
C GLY A 11 -9.47 7.86 22.17
N PHE A 12 -10.37 6.89 22.04
CA PHE A 12 -11.81 7.14 22.13
C PHE A 12 -12.24 7.56 23.54
N ARG A 13 -11.75 6.90 24.60
CA ARG A 13 -12.03 7.31 25.99
C ARG A 13 -11.59 8.73 26.25
N TYR A 14 -10.41 9.10 25.79
CA TYR A 14 -9.88 10.45 25.93
C TYR A 14 -10.77 11.47 25.23
N SER A 15 -11.09 11.21 23.95
CA SER A 15 -11.95 12.09 23.14
C SER A 15 -13.32 12.32 23.77
N VAL A 16 -13.95 11.27 24.32
CA VAL A 16 -15.25 11.41 25.01
C VAL A 16 -15.11 12.14 26.34
N SER A 17 -14.02 11.92 27.07
CA SER A 17 -13.77 12.58 28.36
C SER A 17 -13.51 14.08 28.19
N SER A 18 -12.86 14.51 27.11
CA SER A 18 -12.65 15.95 26.84
C SER A 18 -13.95 16.70 26.59
N TYR A 19 -15.00 16.04 26.06
CA TYR A 19 -16.31 16.65 25.86
C TYR A 19 -17.16 16.75 27.14
N ALA A 20 -16.80 16.05 28.22
CA ALA A 20 -17.58 16.04 29.45
C ALA A 20 -17.60 17.42 30.13
N ALA A 21 -16.51 18.18 30.01
CA ALA A 21 -16.39 19.53 30.54
C ALA A 21 -17.26 20.55 29.78
N SER A 22 -17.42 20.40 28.45
CA SER A 22 -18.14 21.36 27.61
C SER A 22 -19.63 21.05 27.46
N LEU A 23 -20.00 19.76 27.42
CA LEU A 23 -21.37 19.30 27.20
C LEU A 23 -22.09 18.88 28.49
N GLY A 24 -21.35 18.77 29.60
CA GLY A 24 -21.84 18.30 30.89
C GLY A 24 -21.98 16.77 30.94
N GLU A 25 -21.76 16.21 32.13
CA GLU A 25 -21.84 14.75 32.40
C GLU A 25 -23.22 14.14 32.10
N ASN A 26 -24.25 14.98 31.96
CA ASN A 26 -25.61 14.54 31.66
C ASN A 26 -25.95 14.46 30.17
N ASN A 27 -25.05 14.82 29.26
CA ASN A 27 -25.29 14.70 27.83
C ASN A 27 -25.50 13.23 27.42
N GLU A 28 -26.65 12.93 26.79
CA GLU A 28 -27.04 11.56 26.45
C GLU A 28 -26.12 10.91 25.41
N LYS A 29 -25.59 11.69 24.45
CA LYS A 29 -24.61 11.18 23.47
C LYS A 29 -23.28 10.85 24.14
N LEU A 30 -22.86 11.67 25.10
CA LEU A 30 -21.65 11.45 25.88
C LEU A 30 -21.75 10.20 26.76
N LYS A 31 -22.88 10.02 27.46
CA LYS A 31 -23.16 8.80 28.24
C LYS A 31 -23.17 7.56 27.35
N ARG A 32 -23.84 7.63 26.20
CA ARG A 32 -23.91 6.51 25.25
C ARG A 32 -22.54 6.16 24.69
N ALA A 33 -21.73 7.16 24.32
CA ALA A 33 -20.37 6.95 23.84
C ALA A 33 -19.49 6.31 24.92
N LYS A 34 -19.53 6.78 26.18
CA LYS A 34 -18.82 6.16 27.32
C LYS A 34 -19.19 4.68 27.47
N GLN A 35 -20.49 4.36 27.46
CA GLN A 35 -20.99 2.98 27.58
C GLN A 35 -20.49 2.06 26.46
N LEU A 36 -20.52 2.53 25.21
CA LEU A 36 -20.08 1.73 24.07
C LEU A 36 -18.57 1.48 24.12
N ILE A 37 -17.78 2.51 24.46
CA ILE A 37 -16.34 2.38 24.59
C ILE A 37 -15.99 1.42 25.73
N ASP A 38 -16.68 1.49 26.88
CA ASP A 38 -16.46 0.56 27.99
C ASP A 38 -16.84 -0.88 27.63
N SER A 39 -17.89 -1.08 26.82
CA SER A 39 -18.26 -2.40 26.26
C SER A 39 -17.16 -2.97 25.35
N LEU A 40 -16.61 -2.14 24.46
CA LEU A 40 -15.50 -2.52 23.57
C LEU A 40 -14.23 -2.84 24.37
N TYR A 41 -13.96 -2.12 25.45
CA TYR A 41 -12.87 -2.44 26.39
C TYR A 41 -13.04 -3.82 27.01
N ALA A 42 -14.23 -4.14 27.52
CA ALA A 42 -14.49 -5.45 28.12
C ALA A 42 -14.27 -6.58 27.11
N LYS A 43 -14.75 -6.41 25.86
CA LYS A 43 -14.52 -7.38 24.77
C LYS A 43 -13.03 -7.56 24.45
N ALA A 44 -12.27 -6.47 24.45
CA ALA A 44 -10.82 -6.50 24.18
C ALA A 44 -10.02 -7.11 25.36
N GLU A 45 -10.48 -6.95 26.59
CA GLU A 45 -9.94 -7.62 27.77
C GLU A 45 -10.21 -9.13 27.76
N ASP A 46 -11.38 -9.54 27.28
CA ASP A 46 -11.78 -10.94 27.11
C ASP A 46 -11.11 -11.65 25.91
N GLY A 47 -10.25 -10.94 25.16
CA GLY A 47 -9.37 -11.52 24.15
C GLY A 47 -9.82 -11.33 22.70
N ALA A 48 -10.78 -10.44 22.43
CA ALA A 48 -11.09 -10.03 21.05
C ALA A 48 -9.89 -9.35 20.39
N ASP A 49 -9.58 -9.76 19.15
CA ASP A 49 -8.53 -9.13 18.35
C ASP A 49 -9.02 -7.84 17.65
N ILE A 50 -8.11 -7.15 16.98
CA ILE A 50 -8.43 -5.88 16.32
C ILE A 50 -9.54 -6.02 15.26
N THR A 51 -9.59 -7.14 14.54
CA THR A 51 -10.60 -7.37 13.50
C THR A 51 -11.97 -7.53 14.15
N ALA A 52 -12.04 -8.32 15.22
CA ALA A 52 -13.26 -8.53 16.00
C ALA A 52 -13.78 -7.23 16.61
N ILE A 53 -12.89 -6.34 17.08
CA ILE A 53 -13.27 -5.04 17.62
C ILE A 53 -13.73 -4.07 16.51
N THR A 54 -12.99 -3.95 15.41
CA THR A 54 -13.33 -2.97 14.35
C THR A 54 -14.57 -3.35 13.54
N MET A 55 -14.91 -4.64 13.48
CA MET A 55 -16.10 -5.15 12.81
C MET A 55 -17.32 -5.19 13.75
N ASP A 56 -17.14 -4.91 15.05
CA ASP A 56 -18.24 -4.84 16.00
C ASP A 56 -19.13 -3.61 15.67
N PRO A 57 -20.45 -3.77 15.54
CA PRO A 57 -21.36 -2.64 15.30
C PRO A 57 -21.22 -1.50 16.32
N GLU A 58 -20.87 -1.83 17.56
CA GLU A 58 -20.63 -0.84 18.64
C GLU A 58 -19.43 0.07 18.32
N PHE A 59 -18.44 -0.42 17.57
CA PHE A 59 -17.27 0.35 17.17
C PHE A 59 -17.65 1.47 16.19
N GLY A 60 -18.44 1.14 15.16
CA GLY A 60 -18.98 2.13 14.22
C GLY A 60 -19.92 3.13 14.90
N GLU A 61 -20.77 2.66 15.82
CA GLU A 61 -21.67 3.53 16.60
C GLU A 61 -20.88 4.47 17.52
N ALA A 62 -19.84 3.98 18.20
CA ALA A 62 -18.97 4.80 19.05
C ALA A 62 -18.24 5.87 18.23
N GLY A 63 -17.65 5.51 17.10
CA GLY A 63 -16.98 6.47 16.20
C GLY A 63 -17.95 7.54 15.68
N GLY A 64 -19.15 7.14 15.26
CA GLY A 64 -20.20 8.07 14.82
C GLY A 64 -20.65 9.03 15.92
N LEU A 65 -20.80 8.55 17.15
CA LEU A 65 -21.15 9.38 18.30
C LEU A 65 -20.02 10.35 18.69
N VAL A 66 -18.76 9.91 18.65
CA VAL A 66 -17.60 10.79 18.89
C VAL A 66 -17.55 11.92 17.86
N GLY A 67 -17.76 11.61 16.58
CA GLY A 67 -17.86 12.63 15.53
C GLY A 67 -19.05 13.58 15.73
N ALA A 68 -20.20 13.06 16.17
CA ALA A 68 -21.37 13.88 16.47
C ALA A 68 -21.14 14.81 17.68
N LEU A 69 -20.42 14.37 18.71
CA LEU A 69 -20.07 15.17 19.89
C LEU A 69 -19.21 16.39 19.52
N ALA A 70 -18.34 16.27 18.50
CA ALA A 70 -17.57 17.40 17.99
C ALA A 70 -18.43 18.53 17.39
N SER A 71 -19.66 18.20 16.97
CA SER A 71 -20.62 19.14 16.37
C SER A 71 -21.68 19.63 17.36
N GLU A 72 -21.67 19.16 18.61
CA GLU A 72 -22.62 19.59 19.63
C GLU A 72 -22.24 20.98 20.17
N PRO A 73 -23.18 21.92 20.26
CA PRO A 73 -22.92 23.20 20.90
C PRO A 73 -22.64 23.01 22.40
N PRO A 74 -21.64 23.70 22.96
CA PRO A 74 -21.32 23.63 24.38
C PRO A 74 -22.48 24.15 25.24
N LEU A 75 -22.59 23.67 26.47
CA LEU A 75 -23.55 24.20 27.45
C LEU A 75 -23.30 25.70 27.68
N PRO A 76 -24.34 26.51 27.97
CA PRO A 76 -24.17 27.89 28.42
C PRO A 76 -23.21 27.93 29.61
N ALA A 77 -22.33 28.92 29.67
CA ALA A 77 -21.27 29.04 30.69
C ALA A 77 -21.78 28.96 32.15
N ALA A 78 -23.07 29.26 32.39
CA ALA A 78 -23.70 29.16 33.70
C ALA A 78 -24.02 27.71 34.15
N GLU A 79 -24.06 26.74 33.23
CA GLU A 79 -24.44 25.34 33.47
C GLU A 79 -23.26 24.36 33.34
N GLN A 80 -22.09 24.86 32.93
CA GLN A 80 -20.86 24.07 32.91
C GLN A 80 -20.40 23.84 34.35
N THR A 81 -20.43 22.58 34.80
CA THR A 81 -19.89 22.21 36.11
C THR A 81 -18.40 22.47 36.12
N SER A 82 -17.96 23.36 37.01
CA SER A 82 -16.55 23.64 37.31
C SER A 82 -15.87 22.42 37.91
N GLY A 83 -15.54 21.44 37.05
CA GLY A 83 -14.80 20.25 37.37
C GLY A 83 -13.31 20.47 37.16
N GLY A 84 -12.60 20.87 38.22
CA GLY A 84 -11.19 20.52 38.41
C GLY A 84 -10.18 21.00 37.36
N GLY A 85 -10.28 22.24 36.89
CA GLY A 85 -9.18 22.96 36.26
C GLY A 85 -9.17 24.38 36.83
N THR A 86 -8.11 24.75 37.52
CA THR A 86 -7.90 26.12 38.00
C THR A 86 -7.74 27.06 36.80
N GLY A 87 -8.86 27.61 36.35
CA GLY A 87 -8.95 28.63 35.30
C GLY A 87 -10.22 29.45 35.52
N GLY A 88 -10.21 30.28 36.56
CA GLY A 88 -11.31 31.18 36.85
C GLY A 88 -11.18 32.48 36.06
N GLY A 89 -12.20 32.77 35.25
CA GLY A 89 -12.63 34.14 34.99
C GLY A 89 -12.41 34.68 33.58
N SER A 90 -13.53 35.10 32.97
CA SER A 90 -13.70 36.09 31.91
C SER A 90 -13.14 35.78 30.51
N ASP A 91 -13.94 36.14 29.50
CA ASP A 91 -13.54 36.41 28.12
C ASP A 91 -12.61 35.41 27.42
N THR A 92 -13.14 34.61 26.48
CA THR A 92 -12.44 34.27 25.23
C THR A 92 -10.94 33.96 25.35
N GLU A 93 -10.52 33.23 26.38
CA GLU A 93 -9.10 33.00 26.63
C GLU A 93 -8.65 31.81 25.77
N VAL A 94 -7.82 32.09 24.78
CA VAL A 94 -7.27 31.09 23.88
C VAL A 94 -6.45 30.09 24.71
N PRO A 95 -6.69 28.76 24.60
CA PRO A 95 -5.96 27.76 25.38
C PRO A 95 -4.44 27.92 25.25
N SER A 96 -3.67 27.44 26.25
CA SER A 96 -2.21 27.40 26.14
C SER A 96 -1.75 26.41 25.07
N ALA A 97 -0.55 26.63 24.51
CA ALA A 97 0.06 25.72 23.55
C ALA A 97 0.16 24.28 24.07
N SER A 98 0.47 24.12 25.36
CA SER A 98 0.61 22.82 26.03
C SER A 98 -0.66 21.95 26.01
N VAL A 99 -1.85 22.55 25.98
CA VAL A 99 -3.11 21.80 25.87
C VAL A 99 -3.21 21.13 24.50
N VAL A 100 -2.80 21.83 23.44
CA VAL A 100 -2.80 21.28 22.08
C VAL A 100 -1.62 20.33 21.87
N ALA A 101 -0.46 20.64 22.45
CA ALA A 101 0.74 19.83 22.33
C ALA A 101 0.67 18.50 23.09
N ALA A 102 -0.22 18.36 24.08
CA ALA A 102 -0.36 17.16 24.90
C ALA A 102 -0.51 15.86 24.09
N GLY A 103 -1.21 15.91 22.95
CA GLY A 103 -1.35 14.76 22.06
C GLY A 103 0.00 14.29 21.47
N TYR A 104 0.89 15.22 21.13
CA TYR A 104 2.22 14.90 20.61
C TYR A 104 3.14 14.32 21.68
N HIS A 105 3.07 14.80 22.92
CA HIS A 105 3.79 14.20 24.05
C HIS A 105 3.38 12.75 24.29
N MET A 106 2.07 12.50 24.34
CA MET A 106 1.54 11.13 24.51
C MET A 106 1.96 10.21 23.36
N ALA A 107 1.88 10.71 22.11
CA ALA A 107 2.30 9.96 20.94
C ALA A 107 3.80 9.63 20.99
N TYR A 108 4.65 10.61 21.34
CA TYR A 108 6.09 10.42 21.49
C TYR A 108 6.45 9.41 22.58
N ASP A 109 5.77 9.47 23.73
CA ASP A 109 5.95 8.53 24.84
C ASP A 109 5.53 7.11 24.49
N ALA A 110 4.56 6.97 23.59
CA ALA A 110 4.08 5.68 23.09
C ALA A 110 4.97 5.06 22.00
N LEU A 111 5.91 5.81 21.40
CA LEU A 111 6.81 5.27 20.39
C LEU A 111 7.76 4.22 20.96
N ASP A 112 7.91 3.12 20.22
CA ASP A 112 9.01 2.19 20.46
C ASP A 112 10.38 2.83 20.11
N ALA A 113 11.47 2.18 20.52
CA ALA A 113 12.82 2.71 20.35
C ALA A 113 13.23 2.94 18.88
N ALA A 114 12.81 2.07 17.97
CA ALA A 114 13.15 2.19 16.55
C ALA A 114 12.33 3.30 15.87
N SER A 115 11.06 3.43 16.24
CA SER A 115 10.20 4.52 15.78
C SER A 115 10.70 5.87 16.30
N ARG A 116 11.17 5.92 17.55
CA ARG A 116 11.74 7.13 18.16
C ARG A 116 13.07 7.56 17.51
N GLU A 117 13.92 6.61 17.12
CA GLU A 117 15.15 6.91 16.36
C GLU A 117 14.86 7.61 15.02
N ASN A 118 13.79 7.19 14.34
CA ASN A 118 13.47 7.71 13.00
C ASN A 118 12.56 8.94 13.01
N GLN A 119 11.66 9.05 13.99
CA GLN A 119 10.63 10.10 14.02
C GLN A 119 10.82 11.11 15.16
N GLY A 120 11.70 10.83 16.13
CA GLY A 120 11.85 11.64 17.33
C GLY A 120 12.24 13.09 17.05
N MET A 121 13.04 13.31 16.01
CA MET A 121 13.43 14.66 15.58
C MET A 121 12.24 15.57 15.25
N TYR A 122 11.12 15.02 14.73
CA TYR A 122 9.93 15.80 14.43
C TYR A 122 9.17 16.18 15.71
N TYR A 123 9.07 15.25 16.66
CA TYR A 123 8.43 15.51 17.95
C TYR A 123 9.24 16.51 18.78
N GLU A 124 10.56 16.37 18.83
CA GLU A 124 11.45 17.35 19.47
C GLU A 124 11.23 18.75 18.88
N LYS A 125 11.13 18.85 17.56
CA LYS A 125 10.84 20.10 16.88
C LYS A 125 9.46 20.68 17.22
N ILE A 126 8.43 19.83 17.35
CA ILE A 126 7.10 20.24 17.81
C ILE A 126 7.15 20.77 19.25
N PHE A 127 7.92 20.14 20.14
CA PHE A 127 8.08 20.60 21.53
C PHE A 127 8.86 21.92 21.60
N GLU A 128 9.86 22.13 20.75
CA GLU A 128 10.51 23.45 20.63
C GLU A 128 9.55 24.55 20.16
N ILE A 129 8.58 24.21 19.31
CA ILE A 129 7.54 25.15 18.86
C ILE A 129 6.55 25.42 20.00
N GLU A 130 6.19 24.41 20.79
CA GLU A 130 5.35 24.55 21.98
C GLU A 130 5.96 25.54 22.98
N GLU A 131 7.26 25.43 23.26
CA GLU A 131 7.95 26.34 24.19
C GLU A 131 7.98 27.81 23.70
N LYS A 132 7.93 28.02 22.39
CA LYS A 132 7.99 29.35 21.76
C LYS A 132 6.61 29.99 21.59
N ALA A 133 5.56 29.18 21.54
CA ALA A 133 4.21 29.63 21.23
C ALA A 133 3.54 30.31 22.43
N GLU A 134 2.91 31.46 22.18
CA GLU A 134 2.21 32.21 23.23
C GLU A 134 0.91 31.53 23.68
N ASN A 135 0.22 30.87 22.74
CA ASN A 135 -1.06 30.20 22.96
C ASN A 135 -1.32 29.17 21.86
N ALA A 136 -2.47 28.49 21.91
CA ALA A 136 -2.88 27.44 20.99
C ALA A 136 -3.00 27.89 19.52
N ILE A 137 -3.42 29.14 19.27
CA ILE A 137 -3.52 29.66 17.89
C ILE A 137 -2.12 29.91 17.34
N ASP A 138 -1.26 30.53 18.15
CA ASP A 138 0.13 30.79 17.79
C ASP A 138 0.92 29.49 17.56
N PHE A 139 0.72 28.49 18.42
CA PHE A 139 1.29 27.15 18.27
C PHE A 139 0.93 26.50 16.92
N ASN A 140 -0.36 26.47 16.56
CA ASN A 140 -0.80 25.92 15.28
C ASN A 140 -0.26 26.71 14.09
N THR A 141 -0.15 28.04 14.23
CA THR A 141 0.41 28.90 13.19
C THR A 141 1.88 28.55 12.96
N LEU A 142 2.68 28.47 14.03
CA LEU A 142 4.09 28.11 13.96
C LEU A 142 4.31 26.68 13.46
N LEU A 143 3.44 25.72 13.80
CA LEU A 143 3.50 24.36 13.24
C LEU A 143 3.32 24.34 11.72
N VAL A 144 2.39 25.15 11.20
CA VAL A 144 2.14 25.27 9.75
C VAL A 144 3.29 26.00 9.06
N GLU A 145 3.78 27.10 9.65
CA GLU A 145 4.89 27.89 9.09
C GLU A 145 6.21 27.12 9.07
N ASP A 146 6.50 26.34 10.11
CA ASP A 146 7.70 25.50 10.17
C ASP A 146 7.63 24.30 9.23
N GLY A 147 6.41 23.79 8.96
CA GLY A 147 6.19 22.67 8.06
C GLY A 147 6.51 21.29 8.66
N VAL A 148 6.79 21.22 9.97
CA VAL A 148 7.17 19.98 10.67
C VAL A 148 6.16 18.84 10.46
N LEU A 149 4.86 19.14 10.39
CA LEU A 149 3.81 18.14 10.16
C LEU A 149 3.86 17.56 8.73
N LEU A 150 4.24 18.39 7.75
CA LEU A 150 4.45 17.92 6.38
C LEU A 150 5.67 17.00 6.33
N GLU A 151 6.80 17.41 6.93
CA GLU A 151 8.02 16.60 6.93
C GLU A 151 7.84 15.28 7.69
N MET A 152 7.16 15.32 8.83
CA MET A 152 6.83 14.15 9.63
C MET A 152 6.02 13.12 8.83
N THR A 153 5.18 13.58 7.88
CA THR A 153 4.40 12.70 7.01
C THR A 153 5.18 12.28 5.77
N ARG A 154 5.87 13.23 5.12
CA ARG A 154 6.57 13.05 3.84
C ARG A 154 7.84 12.19 3.97
N GLY A 155 8.65 12.45 4.99
CA GLY A 155 9.94 11.79 5.19
C GLY A 155 9.84 10.25 5.19
N PRO A 156 8.95 9.66 6.01
CA PRO A 156 8.73 8.22 6.01
C PRO A 156 8.27 7.65 4.67
N LEU A 157 7.42 8.38 3.92
CA LEU A 157 6.95 7.95 2.61
C LEU A 157 8.08 7.91 1.57
N ILE A 158 8.96 8.93 1.56
CA ILE A 158 10.14 8.95 0.68
C ILE A 158 11.10 7.81 1.05
N ALA A 159 11.40 7.66 2.35
CA ALA A 159 12.30 6.60 2.81
C ALA A 159 11.78 5.20 2.46
N ALA A 160 10.47 4.96 2.61
CA ALA A 160 9.83 3.72 2.19
C ALA A 160 9.95 3.51 0.68
N ALA A 161 9.69 4.54 -0.13
CA ALA A 161 9.83 4.45 -1.59
C ALA A 161 11.27 4.14 -2.02
N GLU A 162 12.27 4.78 -1.43
CA GLU A 162 13.70 4.49 -1.69
C GLU A 162 14.09 3.07 -1.28
N GLN A 163 13.55 2.56 -0.16
CA GLN A 163 13.79 1.19 0.27
C GLN A 163 13.15 0.18 -0.71
N THR A 164 11.91 0.42 -1.12
CA THR A 164 11.21 -0.43 -2.09
C THR A 164 11.87 -0.39 -3.46
N LEU A 165 12.42 0.77 -3.87
CA LEU A 165 13.19 0.88 -5.12
C LEU A 165 14.39 -0.07 -5.16
N LYS A 166 15.15 -0.16 -4.06
CA LYS A 166 16.27 -1.10 -3.94
C LYS A 166 15.82 -2.56 -4.05
N GLN A 167 14.62 -2.89 -3.58
CA GLN A 167 14.05 -4.23 -3.71
C GLN A 167 13.59 -4.49 -5.15
N ALA A 168 12.98 -3.50 -5.81
CA ALA A 168 12.50 -3.59 -7.18
C ALA A 168 13.64 -3.90 -8.17
N GLU A 169 14.82 -3.28 -7.98
CA GLU A 169 16.01 -3.56 -8.78
C GLU A 169 16.42 -5.03 -8.72
N THR A 170 16.31 -5.66 -7.54
CA THR A 170 16.64 -7.09 -7.37
C THR A 170 15.60 -8.03 -7.97
N ALA A 171 14.34 -7.61 -8.01
CA ALA A 171 13.22 -8.36 -8.56
C ALA A 171 12.98 -8.08 -10.07
N PHE A 172 13.74 -7.16 -10.66
CA PHE A 172 13.57 -6.67 -12.03
C PHE A 172 12.17 -6.12 -12.34
N SER A 173 11.42 -5.62 -11.35
CA SER A 173 10.05 -5.15 -11.57
C SER A 173 10.01 -3.72 -12.13
N PRO A 174 9.70 -3.50 -13.42
CA PRO A 174 9.75 -2.19 -14.06
C PRO A 174 8.66 -1.25 -13.55
N THR A 175 7.47 -1.79 -13.25
CA THR A 175 6.37 -1.00 -12.72
C THR A 175 6.66 -0.50 -11.31
N VAL A 176 7.16 -1.37 -10.42
CA VAL A 176 7.58 -0.95 -9.08
C VAL A 176 8.71 0.06 -9.18
N ASP A 177 9.74 -0.19 -10.01
CA ASP A 177 10.87 0.72 -10.20
C ASP A 177 10.43 2.11 -10.66
N PHE A 178 9.59 2.18 -11.70
CA PHE A 178 9.03 3.45 -12.18
C PHE A 178 8.19 4.15 -11.11
N GLN A 179 7.29 3.42 -10.46
CA GLN A 179 6.39 3.98 -9.46
C GLN A 179 7.13 4.54 -8.25
N GLN A 180 8.14 3.82 -7.75
CA GLN A 180 8.90 4.30 -6.60
C GLN A 180 9.80 5.49 -6.97
N LYS A 181 10.38 5.52 -8.18
CA LYS A 181 11.09 6.71 -8.68
C LYS A 181 10.16 7.92 -8.75
N GLN A 182 8.96 7.74 -9.30
CA GLN A 182 7.96 8.82 -9.36
C GLN A 182 7.49 9.25 -7.97
N ALA A 183 7.30 8.32 -7.03
CA ALA A 183 6.92 8.63 -5.66
C ALA A 183 7.99 9.48 -4.96
N VAL A 184 9.26 9.12 -5.07
CA VAL A 184 10.38 9.90 -4.51
C VAL A 184 10.39 11.32 -5.07
N ILE A 185 10.27 11.49 -6.39
CA ILE A 185 10.25 12.81 -7.04
C ILE A 185 9.03 13.60 -6.58
N THR A 186 7.83 13.02 -6.73
CA THR A 186 6.56 13.70 -6.46
C THR A 186 6.47 14.14 -5.00
N TYR A 187 6.73 13.24 -4.05
CA TYR A 187 6.63 13.57 -2.63
C TYR A 187 7.66 14.63 -2.24
N SER A 188 8.87 14.62 -2.82
CA SER A 188 9.89 15.63 -2.55
C SER A 188 9.49 17.05 -2.97
N GLU A 189 8.63 17.20 -3.98
CA GLU A 189 8.21 18.49 -4.53
C GLU A 189 6.93 19.06 -3.93
N VAL A 190 6.16 18.22 -3.23
CA VAL A 190 4.91 18.61 -2.54
C VAL A 190 5.18 19.64 -1.44
N LYS A 191 4.30 20.63 -1.32
CA LYS A 191 4.43 21.77 -0.39
C LYS A 191 3.42 21.76 0.75
N THR A 192 2.37 20.95 0.65
CA THR A 192 1.31 20.88 1.65
C THR A 192 0.89 19.45 1.94
N VAL A 193 0.33 19.21 3.13
CA VAL A 193 -0.20 17.89 3.50
C VAL A 193 -1.34 17.47 2.56
N ALA A 194 -2.21 18.40 2.15
CA ALA A 194 -3.30 18.11 1.22
C ALA A 194 -2.80 17.71 -0.18
N GLU A 195 -1.76 18.37 -0.68
CA GLU A 195 -1.08 17.95 -1.92
C GLU A 195 -0.44 16.57 -1.75
N LEU A 196 0.13 16.26 -0.58
CA LEU A 196 0.74 14.95 -0.30
C LEU A 196 -0.30 13.84 -0.32
N GLU A 197 -1.46 14.06 0.28
CA GLU A 197 -2.59 13.12 0.28
C GLU A 197 -3.16 12.91 -1.13
N PHE A 198 -3.34 14.00 -1.88
CA PHE A 198 -3.79 13.93 -3.26
C PHE A 198 -2.81 13.14 -4.13
N GLU A 199 -1.52 13.48 -4.06
CA GLU A 199 -0.47 12.81 -4.83
C GLU A 199 -0.27 11.37 -4.40
N GLY A 200 -0.35 11.07 -3.10
CA GLY A 200 -0.30 9.70 -2.59
C GLY A 200 -1.45 8.85 -3.11
N THR A 201 -2.67 9.39 -3.11
CA THR A 201 -3.85 8.72 -3.68
C THR A 201 -3.69 8.50 -5.18
N ARG A 202 -3.24 9.52 -5.91
CA ARG A 202 -2.98 9.45 -7.36
C ARG A 202 -1.96 8.36 -7.68
N MET A 203 -0.85 8.31 -6.96
CA MET A 203 0.19 7.29 -7.16
C MET A 203 -0.34 5.88 -6.83
N ALA A 204 -1.13 5.73 -5.76
CA ALA A 204 -1.73 4.44 -5.40
C ALA A 204 -2.66 3.91 -6.50
N GLU A 205 -3.53 4.75 -7.05
CA GLU A 205 -4.43 4.37 -8.15
C GLU A 205 -3.67 3.98 -9.43
N LEU A 206 -2.68 4.78 -9.81
CA LEU A 206 -1.81 4.45 -10.95
C LEU A 206 -1.07 3.12 -10.71
N SER A 207 -0.56 2.93 -9.49
CA SER A 207 0.15 1.71 -9.08
C SER A 207 -0.74 0.48 -9.18
N ASN A 208 -1.97 0.54 -8.67
CA ASN A 208 -2.91 -0.58 -8.70
C ASN A 208 -3.18 -1.05 -10.13
N VAL A 209 -3.38 -0.12 -11.07
CA VAL A 209 -3.64 -0.47 -12.47
C VAL A 209 -2.39 -1.03 -13.14
N GLU A 210 -1.24 -0.37 -12.96
CA GLU A 210 0.00 -0.73 -13.64
C GLU A 210 0.56 -2.08 -13.13
N HIS A 211 0.50 -2.35 -11.83
CA HIS A 211 0.98 -3.62 -11.26
C HIS A 211 0.12 -4.81 -11.65
N VAL A 212 -1.21 -4.66 -11.67
CA VAL A 212 -2.11 -5.74 -12.11
C VAL A 212 -1.81 -6.09 -13.56
N TRP A 213 -1.66 -5.08 -14.41
CA TRP A 213 -1.30 -5.29 -15.81
C TRP A 213 0.04 -6.00 -15.97
N ASP A 214 1.05 -5.59 -15.21
CA ASP A 214 2.37 -6.20 -15.24
C ASP A 214 2.34 -7.68 -14.81
N ALA A 215 1.64 -7.96 -13.72
CA ALA A 215 1.47 -9.32 -13.21
C ALA A 215 0.74 -10.23 -14.21
N GLU A 216 -0.39 -9.76 -14.77
CA GLU A 216 -1.15 -10.49 -15.78
C GLU A 216 -0.31 -10.75 -17.04
N PHE A 217 0.49 -9.78 -17.47
CA PHE A 217 1.35 -9.92 -18.64
C PHE A 217 2.39 -11.04 -18.44
N ILE A 218 3.10 -11.06 -17.30
CA ILE A 218 4.05 -12.12 -16.97
C ILE A 218 3.36 -13.48 -16.86
N GLU A 219 2.17 -13.55 -16.23
CA GLU A 219 1.40 -14.79 -16.09
C GLU A 219 1.03 -15.38 -17.45
N VAL A 220 0.51 -14.54 -18.36
CA VAL A 220 0.10 -14.96 -19.70
C VAL A 220 1.30 -15.45 -20.51
N MET A 221 2.43 -14.73 -20.47
CA MET A 221 3.67 -15.17 -21.14
C MET A 221 4.20 -16.50 -20.60
N GLY A 222 4.03 -16.76 -19.30
CA GLY A 222 4.43 -18.00 -18.64
C GLY A 222 3.63 -19.24 -19.06
N LEU A 223 2.55 -19.10 -19.83
CA LEU A 223 1.74 -20.22 -20.30
C LEU A 223 2.51 -21.17 -21.25
N LEU A 224 3.41 -20.67 -22.10
CA LEU A 224 4.16 -21.55 -23.03
C LEU A 224 5.08 -22.51 -22.28
N PRO A 225 5.98 -22.04 -21.40
CA PRO A 225 6.81 -22.95 -20.62
C PRO A 225 5.98 -23.80 -19.66
N GLY A 226 4.88 -23.26 -19.11
CA GLY A 226 3.95 -24.00 -18.27
C GLY A 226 3.31 -25.20 -18.98
N CYS A 227 2.89 -25.04 -20.24
CA CYS A 227 2.36 -26.15 -21.04
C CYS A 227 3.42 -27.22 -21.35
N ALA A 228 4.64 -26.80 -21.69
CA ALA A 228 5.74 -27.74 -21.92
C ALA A 228 6.10 -28.52 -20.64
N GLN A 229 6.14 -27.83 -19.50
CA GLN A 229 6.34 -28.46 -18.18
C GLN A 229 5.21 -29.44 -17.83
N ALA A 230 3.96 -29.12 -18.15
CA ALA A 230 2.83 -30.02 -17.91
C ALA A 230 2.91 -31.29 -18.77
N ILE A 231 3.34 -31.18 -20.03
CA ILE A 231 3.56 -32.34 -20.90
C ILE A 231 4.71 -33.20 -20.37
N GLU A 232 5.77 -32.58 -19.89
CA GLU A 232 6.88 -33.30 -19.26
C GLU A 232 6.41 -34.07 -18.03
N ALA A 233 5.61 -33.44 -17.15
CA ALA A 233 5.21 -34.03 -15.87
C ALA A 233 4.09 -35.07 -16.00
N PHE A 234 3.14 -34.85 -16.92
CA PHE A 234 1.91 -35.64 -17.03
C PHE A 234 1.78 -36.39 -18.37
N GLY A 235 2.77 -36.25 -19.25
CA GLY A 235 2.80 -36.87 -20.55
C GLY A 235 2.03 -36.09 -21.64
N PRO A 236 2.24 -36.45 -22.92
CA PRO A 236 1.64 -35.81 -24.08
C PRO A 236 0.21 -36.33 -24.33
N THR A 237 -0.68 -36.13 -23.36
CA THR A 237 -2.11 -36.45 -23.52
C THR A 237 -2.76 -35.54 -24.57
N LYS A 238 -3.87 -35.98 -25.17
CA LYS A 238 -4.60 -35.16 -26.15
C LYS A 238 -4.98 -33.77 -25.60
N ASP A 239 -5.34 -33.69 -24.32
CA ASP A 239 -5.67 -32.44 -23.63
C ASP A 239 -4.44 -31.53 -23.51
N ASN A 240 -3.33 -32.05 -22.98
CA ASN A 240 -2.09 -31.27 -22.83
C ASN A 240 -1.54 -30.77 -24.17
N LEU A 241 -1.57 -31.62 -25.21
CA LEU A 241 -1.14 -31.25 -26.55
C LEU A 241 -2.06 -30.18 -27.16
N SER A 242 -3.36 -30.28 -26.95
CA SER A 242 -4.32 -29.26 -27.42
C SER A 242 -4.07 -27.92 -26.72
N LYS A 243 -3.82 -27.92 -25.41
CA LYS A 243 -3.50 -26.71 -24.65
C LYS A 243 -2.21 -26.08 -25.14
N LEU A 244 -1.13 -26.86 -25.28
CA LEU A 244 0.14 -26.37 -25.81
C LEU A 244 -0.02 -25.72 -27.19
N ARG A 245 -0.69 -26.37 -28.13
CA ARG A 245 -0.89 -25.83 -29.49
C ARG A 245 -1.76 -24.59 -29.49
N ASN A 246 -2.81 -24.55 -28.67
CA ASN A 246 -3.65 -23.36 -28.51
C ASN A 246 -2.85 -22.19 -27.93
N SER A 247 -2.06 -22.43 -26.87
CA SER A 247 -1.19 -21.43 -26.27
C SER A 247 -0.12 -20.96 -27.25
N HIS A 248 0.51 -21.86 -28.00
CA HIS A 248 1.47 -21.51 -29.05
C HIS A 248 0.89 -20.54 -30.07
N ARG A 249 -0.29 -20.85 -30.63
CA ARG A 249 -0.97 -19.96 -31.58
C ARG A 249 -1.42 -18.66 -30.92
N PHE A 250 -2.01 -18.71 -29.73
CA PHE A 250 -2.45 -17.51 -29.02
C PHE A 250 -1.29 -16.56 -28.75
N MET A 251 -0.19 -17.07 -28.20
CA MET A 251 0.96 -16.24 -27.88
C MET A 251 1.61 -15.65 -29.13
N ALA A 252 1.77 -16.43 -30.19
CA ALA A 252 2.40 -15.91 -31.40
C ALA A 252 1.45 -15.03 -32.23
N GLU A 253 0.20 -15.42 -32.47
CA GLU A 253 -0.74 -14.66 -33.32
C GLU A 253 -1.37 -13.47 -32.60
N PHE A 254 -1.72 -13.60 -31.32
CA PHE A 254 -2.41 -12.55 -30.56
C PHE A 254 -1.44 -11.72 -29.71
N MET A 255 -0.44 -12.33 -29.09
CA MET A 255 0.53 -11.57 -28.29
C MET A 255 1.77 -11.18 -29.09
N GLY A 256 2.06 -11.80 -30.24
CA GLY A 256 3.31 -11.58 -30.95
C GLY A 256 4.55 -12.04 -30.16
N ILE A 257 4.37 -13.01 -29.25
CA ILE A 257 5.39 -13.52 -28.32
C ILE A 257 5.66 -14.99 -28.63
N THR A 258 6.94 -15.31 -28.79
CA THR A 258 7.46 -16.66 -29.01
C THR A 258 8.07 -17.22 -27.75
N TRP A 259 8.44 -18.51 -27.80
CA TRP A 259 9.22 -19.14 -26.73
C TRP A 259 10.47 -18.33 -26.36
N ASN A 260 11.20 -17.81 -27.34
CA ASN A 260 12.44 -17.10 -27.07
C ASN A 260 12.17 -15.76 -26.38
N ASP A 261 11.15 -15.02 -26.81
CA ASP A 261 10.77 -13.73 -26.23
C ASP A 261 10.45 -13.85 -24.73
N VAL A 262 9.79 -14.94 -24.31
CA VAL A 262 9.51 -15.22 -22.88
C VAL A 262 10.80 -15.28 -22.05
N PHE A 263 11.86 -15.89 -22.58
CA PHE A 263 13.14 -16.05 -21.88
C PHE A 263 14.15 -14.91 -22.18
N GLU A 264 13.81 -13.97 -23.05
CA GLU A 264 14.53 -12.70 -23.19
C GLU A 264 14.10 -11.70 -22.10
N ASP A 265 12.91 -11.86 -21.52
CA ASP A 265 12.45 -11.07 -20.38
C ASP A 265 13.27 -11.38 -19.10
N PRO A 266 14.02 -10.40 -18.55
CA PRO A 266 14.87 -10.62 -17.36
C PRO A 266 14.08 -11.06 -16.12
N ARG A 267 12.81 -10.69 -16.01
CA ARG A 267 11.95 -11.01 -14.87
C ARG A 267 11.56 -12.47 -14.88
N TYR A 268 11.18 -12.95 -16.07
CA TYR A 268 10.86 -14.35 -16.26
C TYR A 268 12.10 -15.21 -16.04
N MET A 269 13.26 -14.77 -16.55
CA MET A 269 14.54 -15.44 -16.26
C MET A 269 14.92 -15.40 -14.78
N HIS A 270 14.66 -14.30 -14.07
CA HIS A 270 14.90 -14.22 -12.63
C HIS A 270 14.03 -15.23 -11.87
N PHE A 271 12.73 -15.29 -12.16
CA PHE A 271 11.82 -16.29 -11.61
C PHE A 271 12.28 -17.72 -11.96
N TRP A 272 12.64 -17.95 -13.22
CA TRP A 272 13.08 -19.25 -13.71
C TRP A 272 14.32 -19.76 -12.96
N ASN A 273 15.30 -18.89 -12.74
CA ASN A 273 16.55 -19.22 -12.07
C ASN A 273 16.42 -19.37 -10.56
N ASN A 274 15.67 -18.49 -9.91
CA ASN A 274 15.67 -18.36 -8.45
C ASN A 274 14.48 -19.05 -7.78
N VAL A 275 13.41 -19.35 -8.53
CA VAL A 275 12.20 -19.98 -8.00
C VAL A 275 11.98 -21.34 -8.64
N LEU A 276 11.87 -21.39 -9.97
CA LEU A 276 11.49 -22.63 -10.66
C LEU A 276 12.62 -23.67 -10.70
N TRP A 277 13.84 -23.27 -11.04
CA TRP A 277 14.97 -24.20 -11.12
C TRP A 277 15.32 -24.87 -9.77
N PRO A 278 15.38 -24.14 -8.63
CA PRO A 278 15.68 -24.74 -7.33
C PRO A 278 14.69 -25.82 -6.92
N ILE A 279 13.41 -25.71 -7.32
CA ILE A 279 12.38 -26.70 -6.99
C ILE A 279 12.34 -27.91 -7.94
N VAL A 280 13.07 -27.89 -9.07
CA VAL A 280 13.17 -29.07 -9.95
C VAL A 280 13.84 -30.22 -9.17
N PRO A 281 13.20 -31.39 -9.00
CA PRO A 281 13.75 -32.47 -8.19
C PRO A 281 15.10 -32.99 -8.71
N GLN A 282 16.03 -33.33 -7.82
CA GLN A 282 17.37 -33.79 -8.20
C GLN A 282 17.34 -35.07 -9.06
N GLU A 283 16.43 -35.99 -8.77
CA GLU A 283 16.21 -37.21 -9.56
C GLU A 283 15.85 -36.89 -11.01
N LYS A 284 15.02 -35.86 -11.21
CA LYS A 284 14.60 -35.37 -12.52
C LYS A 284 15.76 -34.73 -13.27
N ARG A 285 16.56 -33.92 -12.57
CA ARG A 285 17.78 -33.31 -13.12
C ARG A 285 18.75 -34.39 -13.63
N GLN A 286 18.97 -35.44 -12.84
CA GLN A 286 19.83 -36.56 -13.21
C GLN A 286 19.26 -37.37 -14.38
N MET A 287 17.96 -37.66 -14.35
CA MET A 287 17.28 -38.41 -15.41
C MET A 287 17.43 -37.75 -16.78
N TYR A 288 17.32 -36.42 -16.85
CA TYR A 288 17.44 -35.67 -18.10
C TYR A 288 18.85 -35.16 -18.40
N GLY A 289 19.80 -35.32 -17.48
CA GLY A 289 21.17 -34.82 -17.64
C GLY A 289 21.27 -33.30 -17.64
N VAL A 290 20.40 -32.60 -16.90
CA VAL A 290 20.33 -31.14 -16.87
C VAL A 290 20.90 -30.60 -15.55
N SER A 291 21.82 -29.63 -15.62
CA SER A 291 22.51 -29.06 -14.45
C SER A 291 22.31 -27.56 -14.24
N SER A 292 21.59 -26.87 -15.13
CA SER A 292 21.26 -25.44 -15.00
C SER A 292 19.82 -25.13 -15.38
N ALA A 293 19.35 -23.93 -15.03
CA ALA A 293 18.02 -23.47 -15.38
C ALA A 293 17.88 -23.27 -16.90
N GLU A 294 18.92 -22.80 -17.58
CA GLU A 294 18.97 -22.68 -19.05
C GLU A 294 18.92 -24.05 -19.70
N GLY A 295 19.67 -25.03 -19.18
CA GLY A 295 19.57 -26.41 -19.66
C GLY A 295 18.17 -27.00 -19.47
N TRP A 296 17.45 -26.60 -18.40
CA TRP A 296 16.08 -27.02 -18.18
C TRP A 296 15.12 -26.38 -19.19
N ARG A 297 15.27 -25.08 -19.45
CA ARG A 297 14.55 -24.37 -20.52
C ARG A 297 14.78 -25.06 -21.88
N ASP A 298 16.04 -25.31 -22.23
CA ASP A 298 16.40 -25.87 -23.53
C ASP A 298 15.86 -27.30 -23.68
N LEU A 299 15.93 -28.11 -22.62
CA LEU A 299 15.30 -29.44 -22.59
C LEU A 299 13.78 -29.36 -22.82
N LEU A 300 13.08 -28.47 -22.10
CA LEU A 300 11.64 -28.27 -22.28
C LEU A 300 11.30 -27.86 -23.71
N LYS A 301 12.09 -26.96 -24.27
CA LYS A 301 11.94 -26.53 -25.66
C LYS A 301 12.08 -27.72 -26.61
N GLU A 302 13.22 -28.42 -26.56
CA GLU A 302 13.60 -29.44 -27.53
C GLU A 302 12.75 -30.71 -27.44
N LYS A 303 12.37 -31.12 -26.23
CA LYS A 303 11.69 -32.41 -25.99
C LYS A 303 10.19 -32.29 -25.79
N PHE A 304 9.72 -31.17 -25.27
CA PHE A 304 8.34 -31.04 -24.77
C PHE A 304 7.54 -29.90 -25.41
N TYR A 305 8.19 -29.03 -26.19
CA TYR A 305 7.55 -27.96 -26.95
C TYR A 305 7.67 -28.18 -28.46
N ASP A 306 8.89 -28.07 -29.02
CA ASP A 306 9.14 -28.11 -30.47
C ASP A 306 8.55 -29.34 -31.16
N PRO A 307 8.66 -30.58 -30.62
CA PRO A 307 8.11 -31.77 -31.27
C PRO A 307 6.60 -31.73 -31.52
N PHE A 308 5.86 -30.91 -30.78
CA PHE A 308 4.40 -30.87 -30.82
C PHE A 308 3.84 -29.65 -31.56
N VAL A 309 4.69 -28.67 -31.88
CA VAL A 309 4.30 -27.40 -32.54
C VAL A 309 5.08 -27.10 -33.82
N LYS A 310 6.22 -27.76 -34.09
CA LYS A 310 7.07 -27.51 -35.28
C LYS A 310 6.35 -27.71 -36.63
N ASP A 311 5.32 -28.55 -36.65
CA ASP A 311 4.54 -28.88 -37.84
C ASP A 311 3.25 -28.05 -37.94
N GLU A 312 2.95 -27.24 -36.93
CA GLU A 312 1.92 -26.21 -37.04
C GLU A 312 2.43 -25.12 -38.00
N PRO A 313 1.53 -24.39 -38.70
CA PRO A 313 1.94 -23.21 -39.46
C PRO A 313 2.73 -22.31 -38.52
N VAL A 314 3.96 -21.91 -38.89
CA VAL A 314 4.75 -20.95 -38.11
C VAL A 314 3.84 -19.75 -37.87
N PRO A 315 3.35 -19.53 -36.64
CA PRO A 315 2.41 -18.47 -36.41
C PRO A 315 3.21 -17.18 -36.63
N GLN A 316 2.88 -16.49 -37.72
CA GLN A 316 3.47 -15.20 -37.98
C GLN A 316 2.84 -14.27 -36.96
N PRO A 317 3.65 -13.49 -36.20
CA PRO A 317 3.12 -12.41 -35.41
C PRO A 317 2.23 -11.58 -36.32
N ASP A 318 0.94 -11.48 -35.99
CA ASP A 318 0.04 -10.58 -36.68
C ASP A 318 0.18 -9.23 -35.98
N PRO A 319 1.00 -8.30 -36.51
CA PRO A 319 1.27 -7.05 -35.83
C PRO A 319 0.02 -6.16 -35.83
N GLU A 320 -1.00 -6.48 -36.65
CA GLU A 320 -2.32 -5.85 -36.66
C GLU A 320 -3.26 -6.43 -35.59
N LYS A 321 -2.82 -7.41 -34.80
CA LYS A 321 -3.57 -7.98 -33.68
C LYS A 321 -2.80 -7.96 -32.37
N ALA A 322 -1.47 -7.94 -32.43
CA ALA A 322 -0.58 -7.91 -31.28
C ALA A 322 -0.51 -6.53 -30.63
N PHE A 323 -1.62 -6.13 -30.00
CA PHE A 323 -1.69 -4.88 -29.25
C PHE A 323 -2.21 -5.05 -27.83
N VAL A 324 -1.66 -4.23 -26.94
CA VAL A 324 -2.21 -3.98 -25.61
C VAL A 324 -2.91 -2.62 -25.59
N ARG A 325 -3.87 -2.46 -24.68
CA ARG A 325 -4.45 -1.15 -24.38
C ARG A 325 -3.93 -0.67 -23.03
N PHE A 326 -3.25 0.46 -23.05
CA PHE A 326 -2.69 1.08 -21.86
C PHE A 326 -3.18 2.52 -21.79
N TRP A 327 -3.85 2.91 -20.70
CA TRP A 327 -4.48 4.23 -20.53
C TRP A 327 -5.34 4.68 -21.72
N GLY A 328 -6.13 3.77 -22.30
CA GLY A 328 -7.00 4.05 -23.45
C GLY A 328 -6.28 4.16 -24.81
N LYS A 329 -4.95 4.07 -24.85
CA LYS A 329 -4.14 4.06 -26.08
C LYS A 329 -3.76 2.63 -26.46
N VAL A 330 -3.62 2.38 -27.76
CA VAL A 330 -3.25 1.07 -28.32
C VAL A 330 -1.76 1.04 -28.60
N HIS A 331 -1.07 0.01 -28.11
CA HIS A 331 0.37 -0.15 -28.28
C HIS A 331 0.74 -1.55 -28.74
N PRO A 332 1.80 -1.74 -29.56
CA PRO A 332 2.29 -3.06 -29.90
C PRO A 332 2.75 -3.85 -28.66
N VAL A 333 2.41 -5.14 -28.58
CA VAL A 333 2.75 -5.98 -27.41
C VAL A 333 4.26 -6.04 -27.15
N HIS A 334 5.09 -6.10 -28.20
CA HIS A 334 6.56 -6.11 -28.04
C HIS A 334 7.13 -4.84 -27.39
N SER A 335 6.35 -3.75 -27.33
CA SER A 335 6.74 -2.51 -26.64
C SER A 335 6.37 -2.47 -25.16
N VAL A 336 5.62 -3.47 -24.66
CA VAL A 336 5.09 -3.50 -23.28
C VAL A 336 6.19 -3.25 -22.23
N LEU A 337 7.34 -3.91 -22.35
CA LEU A 337 8.46 -3.68 -21.42
C LEU A 337 8.91 -2.22 -21.39
N GLY A 338 8.98 -1.56 -22.55
CA GLY A 338 9.29 -0.13 -22.62
C GLY A 338 8.19 0.72 -21.96
N LEU A 339 6.92 0.38 -22.20
CA LEU A 339 5.77 1.09 -21.64
C LEU A 339 5.64 0.93 -20.13
N LEU A 340 6.08 -0.18 -19.54
CA LEU A 340 6.06 -0.36 -18.09
C LEU A 340 7.16 0.46 -17.39
N ASN A 341 8.26 0.75 -18.10
CA ASN A 341 9.34 1.62 -17.61
C ASN A 341 9.03 3.11 -17.78
N ASP A 342 8.21 3.47 -18.76
CA ASP A 342 7.69 4.82 -18.97
C ASP A 342 6.19 4.78 -19.37
N PRO A 343 5.29 4.51 -18.41
CA PRO A 343 3.85 4.51 -18.59
C PRO A 343 3.35 5.77 -19.29
N PRO A 344 2.65 5.69 -20.45
CA PRO A 344 2.09 6.85 -21.15
C PRO A 344 0.82 7.37 -20.45
N ARG A 345 0.96 7.71 -19.17
CA ARG A 345 -0.08 8.23 -18.29
C ARG A 345 -0.75 9.44 -18.94
N PRO A 346 -2.07 9.58 -18.82
CA PRO A 346 -2.73 10.82 -19.23
C PRO A 346 -2.26 11.96 -18.31
N GLU A 347 -2.11 13.16 -18.87
CA GLU A 347 -1.98 14.36 -18.04
C GLU A 347 -3.26 14.53 -17.22
N ILE A 348 -3.15 14.43 -15.90
CA ILE A 348 -4.25 14.70 -14.99
C ILE A 348 -4.18 16.19 -14.67
N THR A 349 -4.83 17.01 -15.50
CA THR A 349 -5.01 18.44 -15.22
C THR A 349 -6.08 18.59 -14.15
N GLY A 350 -5.73 19.19 -13.01
CA GLY A 350 -6.69 19.47 -11.93
C GLY A 350 -7.89 20.25 -12.45
N GLY A 351 -9.07 19.66 -12.30
CA GLY A 351 -10.36 20.25 -12.69
C GLY A 351 -10.97 21.07 -11.57
#